data_AF-W4LMC2-F1
#
_entry.id   AF-W4LMC2-F1
#
_cell.length_a   1.000
_cell.length_b   1.000
_cell.length_c   1.000
_cell.angle_alpha   90.00
_cell.angle_beta   90.00
_cell.angle_gamma   90.00
#
_symmetry.space_group_name_H-M   'P 1'
#
loop_
_entity.id
_entity.type
_entity.pdbx_description
1 polymer ?
#
loop_
_entity_poly.entity_id
_entity_poly.type
_entity_poly.pdbx_seq_one_letter_code
_entity_poly.pdbx_strand_id
1 'polypeptide(L)'
;MSQTLIEMAKELVAEQIRVHHLSPEDATSLLQSTHATLLSLHHEETPRLTSASPSSDAETPVSWKQSITKHAITCLECGNTFRQLSSRHLRIHDLDPRG
;
A
#
# COMPACT_ATOMS: atom_id res chain seq x y z
N MET A 1 11.05 8.44 22.01
CA MET A 1 10.31 9.40 21.17
C MET A 1 10.44 8.90 19.74
N SER A 2 9.40 8.26 19.21
CA SER A 2 9.39 7.73 17.85
C SER A 2 9.38 8.89 16.86
N GLN A 3 10.52 9.19 16.25
CA GLN A 3 10.59 10.16 15.15
C GLN A 3 9.67 9.69 14.03
N THR A 4 8.89 10.61 13.51
CA THR A 4 8.00 10.34 12.38
C THR A 4 8.83 10.15 11.10
N LEU A 5 8.34 9.35 10.15
CA LEU A 5 9.00 9.16 8.85
C LEU A 5 9.27 10.51 8.14
N ILE A 6 8.38 11.48 8.34
CA ILE A 6 8.50 12.84 7.81
C ILE A 6 9.70 13.58 8.45
N GLU A 7 9.92 13.41 9.76
CA GLU A 7 11.08 14.02 10.43
C GLU A 7 12.40 13.41 9.95
N MET A 8 12.46 12.09 9.76
CA MET A 8 13.65 11.42 9.21
C MET A 8 13.93 11.84 7.77
N ALA A 9 12.89 11.91 6.93
CA ALA A 9 13.02 12.38 5.55
C ALA A 9 13.49 13.85 5.48
N LYS A 10 12.98 14.71 6.37
CA LYS A 10 13.39 16.11 6.48
C LYS A 10 14.88 16.24 6.84
N GLU A 11 15.35 15.46 7.82
CA GLU A 11 16.74 15.50 8.27
C GLU A 11 17.71 15.02 7.18
N LEU A 12 17.37 13.94 6.47
CA LEU A 12 18.17 13.42 5.35
C LEU A 12 18.30 14.46 4.23
N VAL A 13 17.19 15.06 3.80
CA VAL A 13 17.20 16.06 2.72
C VAL A 13 17.95 17.33 3.15
N ALA A 14 17.79 17.77 4.40
CA ALA A 14 18.50 18.93 4.93
C ALA A 14 20.03 18.75 4.87
N GLU A 15 20.54 17.58 5.25
CA GLU A 15 21.98 17.29 5.14
C GLU A 15 22.44 17.14 3.69
N GLN A 16 21.62 16.56 2.81
CA GLN A 16 21.94 16.48 1.39
C GLN A 16 22.04 17.87 0.72
N ILE A 17 21.17 18.81 1.10
CA ILE A 17 21.26 20.22 0.65
C ILE A 17 22.55 20.87 1.15
N ARG A 18 22.92 20.59 2.41
CA ARG A 18 24.11 21.16 3.06
C ARG A 18 25.42 20.67 2.42
N VAL A 19 25.46 19.41 1.97
CA VAL A 19 26.66 18.79 1.38
C VAL A 19 26.77 19.07 -0.12
N HIS A 20 25.66 19.11 -0.86
CA HIS A 20 25.69 19.14 -2.33
C HIS A 20 25.29 20.46 -3.00
N HIS A 21 24.94 21.52 -2.26
CA HIS A 21 24.46 22.79 -2.84
C HIS A 21 23.39 22.56 -3.92
N LEU A 22 22.35 21.80 -3.58
CA LEU A 22 21.27 21.45 -4.49
C LEU A 22 20.47 22.68 -4.90
N SER A 23 20.18 22.80 -6.20
CA SER A 23 19.20 23.75 -6.71
C SER A 23 17.83 23.47 -6.08
N PRO A 24 16.99 24.47 -5.77
CA PRO A 24 15.68 24.26 -5.17
C PRO A 24 14.79 23.29 -5.95
N GLU A 25 14.93 23.23 -7.28
CA GLU A 25 14.22 22.28 -8.13
C GLU A 25 14.65 20.82 -7.88
N ASP A 26 15.96 20.59 -7.76
CA ASP A 26 16.55 19.29 -7.46
C ASP A 26 16.23 18.85 -6.03
N ALA A 27 16.13 19.80 -5.09
CA ALA A 27 15.78 19.53 -3.70
C ALA A 27 14.35 18.95 -3.58
N THR A 28 13.38 19.49 -4.32
CA THR A 28 12.01 18.93 -4.37
C THR A 28 11.97 17.53 -4.94
N SER A 29 12.68 17.30 -6.05
CA SER A 29 12.77 15.98 -6.70
C SER A 29 13.41 14.94 -5.76
N LEU A 30 14.50 15.32 -5.10
CA LEU A 30 15.21 14.47 -4.15
C LEU A 30 14.34 14.15 -2.92
N LEU A 31 13.59 15.12 -2.39
CA LEU A 31 12.70 14.91 -1.26
C LEU A 31 11.57 13.95 -1.60
N GLN A 32 10.96 14.10 -2.78
CA GLN A 32 9.93 13.18 -3.27
C GLN A 32 10.48 11.76 -3.48
N SER A 33 11.67 11.65 -4.09
CA SER A 33 12.33 10.35 -4.31
C SER A 33 12.68 9.67 -2.99
N THR A 34 13.27 10.40 -2.04
CA THR A 34 13.65 9.88 -0.72
C THR A 34 12.42 9.46 0.08
N HIS A 35 11.35 10.25 0.06
CA HIS A 35 10.09 9.91 0.69
C HIS A 35 9.44 8.66 0.10
N ALA A 36 9.45 8.52 -1.24
CA ALA A 36 8.95 7.32 -1.91
C ALA A 36 9.77 6.08 -1.54
N THR A 37 11.09 6.18 -1.49
CA THR A 37 11.97 5.08 -1.07
C THR A 37 11.72 4.68 0.39
N LEU A 38 11.59 5.65 1.31
CA LEU A 38 11.29 5.37 2.71
C LEU A 38 9.90 4.75 2.89
N LEU A 39 8.91 5.14 2.08
CA LEU A 39 7.58 4.52 2.05
C LEU A 39 7.65 3.07 1.55
N SER A 40 8.39 2.81 0.48
CA SER A 40 8.58 1.45 -0.02
C SER A 40 9.27 0.56 1.01
N LEU A 41 10.35 1.05 1.62
CA LEU A 41 11.06 0.31 2.68
C LEU A 41 10.16 0.08 3.90
N HIS A 42 9.40 1.09 4.33
CA HIS A 42 8.44 0.93 5.41
C HIS A 42 7.37 -0.11 5.07
N HIS A 43 6.85 -0.12 3.84
CA HIS A 43 5.88 -1.10 3.36
C HIS A 43 6.47 -2.53 3.25
N GLU A 44 7.75 -2.65 2.90
CA GLU A 44 8.49 -3.92 2.88
C GLU A 44 8.80 -4.44 4.29
N GLU A 45 9.09 -3.55 5.25
CA GLU A 45 9.37 -3.88 6.65
C GLU A 45 8.10 -4.10 7.49
N THR A 46 6.96 -3.53 7.09
CA THR A 46 5.65 -3.79 7.70
C THR A 46 4.81 -4.71 6.81
N PRO A 47 4.95 -6.05 6.93
CA PRO A 47 4.00 -6.94 6.29
C PRO A 47 2.62 -6.73 6.94
N ARG A 48 1.77 -6.00 6.21
CA ARG A 48 0.36 -5.72 6.47
C ARG A 48 0.13 -4.55 7.43
N LEU A 49 -0.25 -3.40 6.86
CA LEU A 49 -1.51 -2.70 7.07
C LEU A 49 -1.44 -1.33 6.35
N THR A 50 -2.29 -1.13 5.33
CA THR A 50 -2.71 0.17 4.75
C THR A 50 -1.66 0.92 3.89
N SER A 51 -1.93 1.41 2.68
CA SER A 51 -3.20 1.66 2.01
C SER A 51 -3.01 2.01 0.53
N ALA A 52 -4.01 1.62 -0.26
CA ALA A 52 -4.38 2.30 -1.48
C ALA A 52 -4.67 3.79 -1.24
N SER A 53 -4.47 4.63 -2.26
CA SER A 53 -5.30 5.81 -2.52
C SER A 53 -5.00 6.36 -3.91
N PRO A 54 -6.01 6.93 -4.62
CA PRO A 54 -6.97 7.85 -4.04
C PRO A 54 -8.40 7.61 -4.52
N SER A 55 -9.28 7.09 -3.66
CA SER A 55 -10.74 7.26 -3.71
C SER A 55 -11.34 6.58 -2.49
N SER A 56 -12.03 7.37 -1.66
CA SER A 56 -13.09 6.98 -0.70
C SER A 56 -13.03 5.61 -0.01
N ASP A 57 -13.05 5.66 1.32
CA ASP A 57 -13.35 4.58 2.28
C ASP A 57 -12.17 3.72 2.78
N ALA A 58 -11.71 4.14 3.96
CA ALA A 58 -11.06 3.38 5.03
C ALA A 58 -11.05 1.84 4.89
N GLU A 59 -9.87 1.28 4.59
CA GLU A 59 -9.57 -0.15 4.74
C GLU A 59 -9.39 -0.53 6.20
N THR A 60 -10.50 -0.88 6.86
CA THR A 60 -10.45 -1.91 7.90
C THR A 60 -10.04 -3.24 7.27
N PRO A 61 -9.39 -4.17 8.01
CA PRO A 61 -9.15 -5.52 7.51
C PRO A 61 -10.49 -6.11 7.09
N VAL A 62 -10.69 -6.25 5.78
CA VAL A 62 -11.92 -6.76 5.20
C VAL A 62 -12.04 -8.20 5.69
N SER A 63 -12.81 -8.37 6.76
CA SER A 63 -13.21 -9.67 7.25
C SER A 63 -13.77 -10.43 6.06
N TRP A 64 -13.47 -11.72 5.91
CA TRP A 64 -14.06 -12.56 4.85
C TRP A 64 -15.60 -12.41 4.77
N LYS A 65 -16.24 -12.02 5.88
CA LYS A 65 -17.67 -11.67 5.97
C LYS A 65 -18.05 -10.41 5.18
N GLN A 66 -17.19 -9.41 5.11
CA GLN A 66 -17.39 -8.17 4.35
C GLN A 66 -17.15 -8.37 2.84
N SER A 67 -16.34 -9.36 2.45
CA SER A 67 -16.13 -9.75 1.06
C SER A 67 -17.35 -10.41 0.42
N ILE A 68 -18.37 -10.77 1.20
CA ILE A 68 -19.60 -11.43 0.75
C ILE A 68 -20.78 -10.50 1.01
N THR A 69 -21.28 -9.87 -0.06
CA THR A 69 -22.52 -9.09 -0.03
C THR A 69 -23.68 -9.91 -0.62
N LYS A 70 -24.93 -9.47 -0.42
CA LYS A 70 -26.14 -10.14 -0.92
C LYS A 70 -26.13 -10.35 -2.45
N HIS A 71 -25.38 -9.53 -3.18
CA HIS A 71 -25.42 -9.48 -4.65
C HIS A 71 -24.06 -9.74 -5.31
N ALA A 72 -22.99 -9.76 -4.52
CA ALA A 72 -21.63 -9.85 -5.03
C ALA A 72 -20.64 -10.39 -3.98
N ILE A 73 -19.64 -11.11 -4.45
CA ILE A 73 -18.53 -11.66 -3.69
C ILE A 73 -17.24 -11.10 -4.29
N THR A 74 -16.42 -10.46 -3.47
CA THR A 74 -15.09 -9.97 -3.85
C THR A 74 -14.06 -11.05 -3.54
N CYS A 75 -13.31 -11.50 -4.55
CA CYS A 75 -12.21 -12.42 -4.36
C CYS A 75 -11.10 -11.72 -3.57
N LEU A 76 -10.68 -12.30 -2.45
CA LEU A 76 -9.63 -11.73 -1.61
C LEU A 76 -8.22 -11.96 -2.15
N GLU A 77 -8.06 -12.79 -3.18
CA GLU A 77 -6.75 -13.03 -3.80
C GLU A 77 -6.46 -12.10 -4.98
N CYS A 78 -7.50 -11.72 -5.73
CA CYS A 78 -7.33 -10.84 -6.90
C CYS A 78 -8.13 -9.53 -6.83
N GLY A 79 -8.95 -9.32 -5.79
CA GLY A 79 -9.76 -8.11 -5.62
C GLY A 79 -10.95 -8.00 -6.58
N ASN A 80 -11.14 -8.96 -7.49
CA ASN A 80 -12.23 -8.91 -8.47
C ASN A 80 -13.58 -9.24 -7.83
N THR A 81 -14.62 -8.52 -8.24
CA THR A 81 -15.98 -8.69 -7.73
C THR A 81 -16.83 -9.52 -8.70
N PHE A 82 -17.43 -10.59 -8.20
CA PHE A 82 -18.23 -11.54 -8.96
C PHE A 82 -19.61 -11.74 -8.31
N ARG A 83 -20.63 -12.18 -9.06
CA ARG A 83 -21.91 -12.58 -8.44
C ARG A 83 -21.78 -13.89 -7.65
N GLN A 84 -20.85 -14.76 -8.05
CA GLN A 84 -20.50 -16.01 -7.39
C GLN A 84 -19.05 -16.37 -7.76
N LEU A 85 -18.25 -16.81 -6.80
CA LEU A 85 -16.93 -17.39 -7.08
C LEU A 85 -17.15 -18.79 -7.67
N SER A 86 -16.96 -18.93 -8.98
CA SER A 86 -17.07 -20.21 -9.67
C SER A 86 -15.83 -21.08 -9.41
N SER A 87 -15.97 -22.41 -9.53
CA SER A 87 -14.85 -23.35 -9.42
C SER A 87 -13.71 -23.05 -10.41
N ARG A 88 -14.03 -22.42 -11.55
CA ARG A 88 -13.04 -21.96 -12.52
C ARG A 88 -12.15 -20.84 -11.96
N HIS A 89 -12.75 -19.90 -11.25
CA HIS A 89 -12.02 -18.78 -10.66
C HIS A 89 -11.17 -19.24 -9.48
N LEU A 90 -11.72 -20.12 -8.63
CA LEU A 90 -10.99 -20.71 -7.51
C LEU A 90 -9.75 -21.48 -7.99
N ARG A 91 -9.84 -22.22 -9.11
CA ARG A 91 -8.69 -22.95 -9.68
C ARG A 91 -7.55 -22.05 -10.18
N ILE A 92 -7.84 -20.81 -10.61
CA ILE A 92 -6.77 -19.85 -10.99
C ILE A 92 -5.89 -19.53 -9.78
N HIS A 93 -6.49 -19.61 -8.60
CA HIS A 93 -5.93 -19.33 -7.30
C HIS A 93 -5.52 -20.61 -6.55
N ASP A 94 -5.53 -21.76 -7.23
CA ASP A 94 -5.28 -23.08 -6.64
C ASP A 94 -6.17 -23.40 -5.41
N LEU A 95 -7.36 -22.77 -5.35
CA LEU A 95 -8.37 -23.00 -4.32
C LEU A 95 -9.38 -24.06 -4.79
N ASP A 96 -9.78 -24.96 -3.89
CA ASP A 96 -10.89 -25.89 -4.10
C ASP A 96 -12.15 -25.39 -3.37
N PRO A 97 -13.34 -25.35 -4.00
CA PRO A 97 -14.60 -25.11 -3.30
C PRO A 97 -14.90 -26.11 -2.15
N ARG A 98 -14.18 -27.22 -2.04
CA ARG A 98 -14.35 -28.23 -0.98
C ARG A 98 -13.39 -28.11 0.21
N GLY A 99 -12.48 -27.13 0.20
CA GLY A 99 -11.50 -26.90 1.27
C GLY A 99 -10.19 -27.66 1.04
#